data_AF-A0A7V9DV29-F1
#
_entry.id   AF-A0A7V9DV29-F1
#
_cell.length_a   1.000
_cell.length_b   1.000
_cell.length_c   1.000
_cell.angle_alpha   90.00
_cell.angle_beta   90.00
_cell.angle_gamma   90.00
#
_symmetry.space_group_name_H-M   'P 1'
#
loop_
_entity.id
_entity.type
_entity.pdbx_description
1 polymer ?
#
loop_
_entity_poly.entity_id
_entity_poly.type
_entity_poly.pdbx_seq_one_letter_code
_entity_poly.pdbx_strand_id
1 'polypeptide(L)'
;MRNRFIGLCPEYLELVWVEDEDAFAAGDEPVRAFRRDRRPFGLGILAEDTAALHELWTSRGIVLPPVAYESPAGSGPDEPPLFAFQPIPAEALPGVDAFALTSFYAPTPPTRREVWVAPNSTFALEGMTLVSITAEADARRWQEFLTPDESVRLDGPGYVLDVGPHRLTWLAPADYEDRYGWAWTPGSGGAGALAALELLALDVDEVAARARRVGRPARRLPDGGLALEPSAYDGFHFVVRAGDLLDWVRRRDDCLGVEHTVRRMDDFMDQGTPGDGEYVVRTATPADLRGIRELAEEVLPATYGSITPEGYVARLIEDYWSDAANTHAIGSTTDTLIVAESAFSGVVGVAHTARYDETSIILWRLYVRPQLHGRGIGSALLAECTRRCPSYVDRMVTEYFADNGPAARFYAARGFSGPRPETLAWRGTSLQIVYVDRPVPRRSGENPAQDG
;
A
#
# COMPACT_ATOMS: atom_id res chain seq x y z
N MET A 1 -9.75 -3.15 2.40
CA MET A 1 -9.38 -3.47 1.00
C MET A 1 -8.26 -2.51 0.62
N ARG A 2 -7.03 -2.98 0.40
CA ARG A 2 -6.02 -2.15 -0.30
C ARG A 2 -5.90 -2.74 -1.69
N ASN A 3 -6.59 -2.11 -2.62
CA ASN A 3 -6.34 -2.26 -4.05
C ASN A 3 -4.97 -1.64 -4.33
N ARG A 4 -3.94 -2.46 -4.51
CA ARG A 4 -2.67 -1.98 -5.09
C ARG A 4 -2.47 -2.66 -6.43
N PHE A 5 -2.55 -1.82 -7.45
CA PHE A 5 -2.49 -2.16 -8.87
C PHE A 5 -1.13 -2.79 -9.23
N ILE A 6 -1.14 -4.00 -9.79
CA ILE A 6 0.03 -4.61 -10.44
C ILE A 6 -0.39 -5.00 -11.87
N GLY A 7 0.12 -4.25 -12.86
CA GLY A 7 -0.39 -4.22 -14.24
C GLY A 7 0.09 -5.32 -15.18
N LEU A 8 -0.83 -5.88 -15.98
CA LEU A 8 -0.65 -6.82 -17.07
C LEU A 8 -1.56 -6.51 -18.28
N CYS A 9 -1.28 -5.46 -19.05
CA CYS A 9 -1.80 -5.18 -20.42
C CYS A 9 -1.54 -3.71 -20.73
N PRO A 10 -1.78 -3.22 -21.97
CA PRO A 10 -1.33 -1.90 -22.32
C PRO A 10 -1.86 -0.82 -21.34
N GLU A 11 -3.10 -0.98 -20.89
CA GLU A 11 -3.78 -0.02 -20.03
C GLU A 11 -4.22 -0.63 -18.70
N TYR A 12 -3.32 -1.34 -18.01
CA TYR A 12 -3.48 -1.78 -16.61
C TYR A 12 -4.36 -3.02 -16.39
N LEU A 13 -3.84 -3.89 -15.53
CA LEU A 13 -4.53 -5.02 -14.93
C LEU A 13 -4.38 -4.87 -13.40
N GLU A 14 -5.35 -5.32 -12.62
CA GLU A 14 -5.36 -5.19 -11.18
C GLU A 14 -5.55 -6.56 -10.55
N LEU A 15 -4.69 -6.89 -9.58
CA LEU A 15 -4.93 -8.03 -8.72
C LEU A 15 -5.64 -7.53 -7.47
N VAL A 16 -6.82 -8.07 -7.23
CA VAL A 16 -7.62 -7.69 -6.07
C VAL A 16 -7.39 -8.72 -4.96
N TRP A 17 -6.84 -8.29 -3.82
CA TRP A 17 -6.68 -9.13 -2.63
C TRP A 17 -7.03 -8.37 -1.36
N VAL A 18 -7.02 -9.08 -0.23
CA VAL A 18 -7.26 -8.51 1.10
C VAL A 18 -6.02 -8.71 1.94
N GLU A 19 -5.47 -7.60 2.40
CA GLU A 19 -4.29 -7.60 3.28
C GLU A 19 -4.65 -7.85 4.75
N ASP A 20 -5.85 -7.46 5.17
CA ASP A 20 -6.35 -7.57 6.54
C ASP A 20 -7.73 -8.26 6.51
N GLU A 21 -7.71 -9.53 6.88
CA GLU A 21 -8.88 -10.42 6.89
C GLU A 21 -9.93 -9.98 7.89
N ASP A 22 -9.50 -9.50 9.07
CA ASP A 22 -10.40 -9.15 10.15
C ASP A 22 -11.09 -7.82 9.83
N ALA A 23 -10.33 -6.84 9.30
CA ALA A 23 -10.89 -5.58 8.82
C ALA A 23 -11.82 -5.78 7.61
N PHE A 24 -11.48 -6.70 6.70
CA PHE A 24 -12.33 -7.03 5.56
C PHE A 24 -13.63 -7.72 5.99
N ALA A 25 -13.54 -8.68 6.92
CA ALA A 25 -14.71 -9.35 7.47
C ALA A 25 -15.65 -8.39 8.20
N ALA A 26 -15.11 -7.33 8.82
CA ALA A 26 -15.89 -6.29 9.49
C ALA A 26 -16.46 -5.20 8.55
N GLY A 27 -16.04 -5.16 7.28
CA GLY A 27 -16.44 -4.14 6.29
C GLY A 27 -17.77 -4.40 5.57
N ASP A 28 -18.10 -3.55 4.60
CA ASP A 28 -19.37 -3.59 3.88
C ASP A 28 -19.58 -4.87 3.04
N GLU A 29 -20.83 -5.32 2.93
CA GLU A 29 -21.23 -6.58 2.27
C GLU A 29 -20.88 -6.72 0.77
N PRO A 30 -21.00 -5.68 -0.09
CA PRO A 30 -20.82 -5.84 -1.54
C PRO A 30 -19.43 -6.36 -1.92
N VAL A 31 -18.40 -5.91 -1.19
CA VAL A 31 -17.01 -6.29 -1.45
C VAL A 31 -16.72 -7.71 -0.96
N ARG A 32 -17.34 -8.12 0.16
CA ARG A 32 -17.23 -9.49 0.69
C ARG A 32 -17.85 -10.53 -0.25
N ALA A 33 -18.88 -10.16 -1.00
CA ALA A 33 -19.52 -11.07 -1.97
C ALA A 33 -18.59 -11.52 -3.10
N PHE A 34 -17.59 -10.69 -3.48
CA PHE A 34 -16.62 -11.01 -4.52
C PHE A 34 -15.50 -11.95 -4.05
N ARG A 35 -15.29 -12.12 -2.74
CA ARG A 35 -14.17 -12.90 -2.21
C ARG A 35 -14.63 -14.07 -1.35
N ARG A 36 -14.29 -15.28 -1.79
CA ARG A 36 -14.56 -16.52 -1.02
C ARG A 36 -13.33 -17.06 -0.28
N ASP A 37 -12.11 -16.66 -0.66
CA ASP A 37 -10.85 -17.27 -0.22
C ASP A 37 -9.70 -16.28 0.06
N ARG A 38 -8.69 -16.76 0.81
CA ARG A 38 -7.45 -16.03 1.16
C ARG A 38 -6.40 -15.96 0.04
N ARG A 39 -6.78 -15.46 -1.14
CA ARG A 39 -5.91 -15.24 -2.33
C ARG A 39 -6.34 -14.00 -3.10
N PRO A 40 -5.55 -13.49 -4.07
CA PRO A 40 -6.10 -12.61 -5.08
C PRO A 40 -7.29 -13.31 -5.72
N PHE A 41 -8.43 -12.68 -5.64
CA PHE A 41 -9.72 -13.26 -5.99
C PHE A 41 -10.31 -12.58 -7.22
N GLY A 42 -9.53 -11.73 -7.89
CA GLY A 42 -10.04 -10.88 -8.95
C GLY A 42 -8.94 -10.40 -9.88
N LEU A 43 -9.26 -10.37 -11.17
CA LEU A 43 -8.50 -9.80 -12.26
C LEU A 43 -9.25 -8.59 -12.81
N GLY A 44 -8.88 -7.39 -12.38
CA GLY A 44 -9.43 -6.16 -12.93
C GLY A 44 -8.69 -5.77 -14.21
N ILE A 45 -9.39 -5.32 -15.24
CA ILE A 45 -8.85 -4.70 -16.45
C ILE A 45 -9.23 -3.23 -16.37
N LEU A 46 -8.27 -2.31 -16.25
CA LEU A 46 -8.62 -0.91 -16.36
C LEU A 46 -8.85 -0.59 -17.84
N ALA A 47 -9.93 0.09 -18.14
CA ALA A 47 -10.25 0.56 -19.47
C ALA A 47 -10.36 2.08 -19.42
N GLU A 48 -9.94 2.75 -20.49
CA GLU A 48 -10.28 4.16 -20.69
C GLU A 48 -11.80 4.34 -20.85
N ASP A 49 -12.44 3.37 -21.51
CA ASP A 49 -13.88 3.34 -21.76
C ASP A 49 -14.42 1.91 -21.72
N THR A 50 -14.99 1.54 -20.57
CA THR A 50 -15.63 0.23 -20.36
C THR A 50 -16.83 0.01 -21.30
N ALA A 51 -17.54 1.07 -21.71
CA ALA A 51 -18.69 0.94 -22.60
C ALA A 51 -18.24 0.63 -24.04
N ALA A 52 -17.22 1.33 -24.53
CA ALA A 52 -16.59 1.01 -25.82
C ALA A 52 -16.00 -0.41 -25.83
N LEU A 53 -15.40 -0.84 -24.73
CA LEU A 53 -14.88 -2.21 -24.58
C LEU A 53 -16.01 -3.25 -24.61
N HIS A 54 -17.15 -2.98 -23.96
CA HIS A 54 -18.34 -3.81 -24.03
C HIS A 54 -18.85 -3.95 -25.48
N GLU A 55 -18.97 -2.84 -26.22
CA GLU A 55 -19.38 -2.86 -27.62
C GLU A 55 -18.40 -3.65 -28.49
N LEU A 56 -17.09 -3.48 -28.27
CA LEU A 56 -16.06 -4.24 -28.98
C LEU A 56 -16.22 -5.75 -28.76
N TRP A 57 -16.34 -6.19 -27.51
CA TRP A 57 -16.48 -7.62 -27.22
C TRP A 57 -17.80 -8.20 -27.73
N THR A 58 -18.91 -7.50 -27.54
CA THR A 58 -20.22 -7.96 -28.04
C THR A 58 -20.26 -8.01 -29.57
N SER A 59 -19.58 -7.09 -30.27
CA SER A 59 -19.45 -7.13 -31.73
C SER A 59 -18.69 -8.36 -32.24
N ARG A 60 -17.84 -8.96 -31.40
CA ARG A 60 -17.14 -10.24 -31.66
C ARG A 60 -18.00 -11.47 -31.33
N GLY A 61 -19.25 -11.28 -30.92
CA GLY A 61 -20.17 -12.36 -30.56
C GLY A 61 -20.02 -12.84 -29.11
N ILE A 62 -19.27 -12.13 -28.28
CA ILE A 62 -19.10 -12.46 -26.86
C ILE A 62 -20.38 -12.03 -26.11
N VAL A 63 -20.96 -12.95 -25.34
CA VAL A 63 -22.12 -12.67 -24.50
C VAL A 63 -21.65 -12.10 -23.16
N LEU A 64 -21.96 -10.83 -22.90
CA LEU A 64 -21.58 -10.12 -21.68
C LEU A 64 -22.81 -9.58 -20.94
N PRO A 65 -22.78 -9.50 -19.60
CA PRO A 65 -23.78 -8.76 -18.85
C PRO A 65 -23.71 -7.25 -19.17
N PRO A 66 -24.80 -6.48 -18.92
CA PRO A 66 -24.77 -5.03 -19.10
C PRO A 66 -23.68 -4.37 -18.25
N VAL A 67 -23.11 -3.28 -18.77
CA VAL A 67 -22.19 -2.42 -17.99
C VAL A 67 -22.95 -1.85 -16.81
N ALA A 68 -22.41 -2.05 -15.60
CA ALA A 68 -22.90 -1.46 -14.37
C ALA A 68 -22.22 -0.10 -14.15
N TYR A 69 -22.98 0.87 -13.65
CA TYR A 69 -22.48 2.19 -13.29
C TYR A 69 -22.76 2.43 -11.82
N GLU A 70 -21.74 2.87 -11.07
CA GLU A 70 -21.89 3.17 -9.64
C GLU A 70 -21.63 4.65 -9.40
N SER A 71 -22.53 5.28 -8.65
CA SER A 71 -22.46 6.70 -8.28
C SER A 71 -22.54 6.86 -6.77
N PRO A 72 -21.93 7.91 -6.18
CA PRO A 72 -22.07 8.21 -4.76
C PRO A 72 -23.54 8.40 -4.38
N ALA A 73 -23.90 8.01 -3.16
CA ALA A 73 -25.25 8.25 -2.65
C ALA A 73 -25.58 9.75 -2.65
N GLY A 74 -26.67 10.14 -3.33
CA GLY A 74 -27.11 11.53 -3.43
C GLY A 74 -26.63 12.29 -4.68
N SER A 75 -25.94 11.62 -5.61
CA SER A 75 -25.49 12.24 -6.86
C SER A 75 -26.65 12.65 -7.77
N GLY A 76 -26.51 13.79 -8.44
CA GLY A 76 -27.49 14.30 -9.40
C GLY A 76 -27.52 13.47 -10.70
N PRO A 77 -28.61 13.54 -11.49
CA PRO A 77 -28.74 12.79 -12.75
C PRO A 77 -27.72 13.18 -13.84
N ASP A 78 -27.11 14.37 -13.73
CA ASP A 78 -26.11 14.88 -14.67
C ASP A 78 -24.67 14.72 -14.16
N GLU A 79 -24.46 14.18 -12.96
CA GLU A 79 -23.12 13.94 -12.41
C GLU A 79 -22.53 12.62 -12.95
N PRO A 80 -21.24 12.61 -13.35
CA PRO A 80 -20.62 11.39 -13.84
C PRO A 80 -20.54 10.33 -12.73
N PRO A 81 -20.68 9.04 -13.07
CA PRO A 81 -20.55 7.95 -12.10
C PRO A 81 -19.14 7.92 -11.49
N LEU A 82 -18.96 7.31 -10.31
CA LEU A 82 -17.62 7.04 -9.74
C LEU A 82 -16.83 6.10 -10.64
N PHE A 83 -17.49 5.04 -11.12
CA PHE A 83 -16.90 4.06 -12.03
C PHE A 83 -17.94 3.35 -12.89
N ALA A 84 -17.47 2.85 -14.04
CA ALA A 84 -18.19 1.92 -14.91
C ALA A 84 -17.53 0.55 -14.83
N PHE A 85 -18.32 -0.49 -14.61
CA PHE A 85 -17.88 -1.85 -14.30
C PHE A 85 -18.51 -2.86 -15.26
N GLN A 86 -17.68 -3.71 -15.87
CA GLN A 86 -18.09 -4.81 -16.73
C GLN A 86 -17.62 -6.13 -16.12
N PRO A 87 -18.51 -6.94 -15.52
CA PRO A 87 -18.15 -8.29 -15.12
C PRO A 87 -17.76 -9.12 -16.36
N ILE A 88 -16.70 -9.91 -16.27
CA ILE A 88 -16.27 -10.85 -17.31
C ILE A 88 -16.67 -12.26 -16.88
N PRO A 89 -17.46 -13.00 -17.68
CA PRO A 89 -17.87 -14.36 -17.35
C PRO A 89 -16.68 -15.31 -17.21
N ALA A 90 -16.77 -16.26 -16.27
CA ALA A 90 -15.73 -17.26 -16.05
C ALA A 90 -15.51 -18.17 -17.27
N GLU A 91 -16.49 -18.30 -18.16
CA GLU A 91 -16.37 -19.03 -19.42
C GLU A 91 -15.41 -18.33 -20.41
N ALA A 92 -15.31 -16.99 -20.32
CA ALA A 92 -14.43 -16.19 -21.16
C ALA A 92 -12.99 -16.18 -20.63
N LEU A 93 -12.81 -16.07 -19.32
CA LEU A 93 -11.51 -16.13 -18.65
C LEU A 93 -11.50 -17.23 -17.56
N PRO A 94 -11.40 -18.52 -17.93
CA PRO A 94 -11.44 -19.60 -16.95
C PRO A 94 -10.33 -19.50 -15.90
N GLY A 95 -10.69 -19.81 -14.65
CA GLY A 95 -9.77 -19.92 -13.53
C GLY A 95 -9.46 -18.61 -12.80
N VAL A 96 -10.01 -17.49 -13.26
CA VAL A 96 -9.96 -16.17 -12.60
C VAL A 96 -11.36 -15.56 -12.56
N ASP A 97 -11.72 -14.90 -11.48
CA ASP A 97 -12.84 -13.98 -11.48
C ASP A 97 -12.35 -12.66 -12.07
N ALA A 98 -12.98 -12.14 -13.12
CA ALA A 98 -12.44 -11.01 -13.86
C ALA A 98 -13.50 -9.93 -14.13
N PHE A 99 -13.04 -8.69 -14.30
CA PHE A 99 -13.89 -7.55 -14.64
C PHE A 99 -13.09 -6.49 -15.39
N ALA A 100 -13.78 -5.60 -16.11
CA ALA A 100 -13.21 -4.36 -16.61
C ALA A 100 -13.80 -3.14 -15.88
N LEU A 101 -13.01 -2.09 -15.70
CA LEU A 101 -13.35 -0.92 -14.90
C LEU A 101 -12.84 0.37 -15.56
N THR A 102 -13.67 1.42 -15.59
CA THR A 102 -13.26 2.81 -15.86
C THR A 102 -13.51 3.62 -14.59
N SER A 103 -12.54 4.40 -14.13
CA SER A 103 -12.71 5.34 -13.00
C SER A 103 -12.83 6.77 -13.50
N PHE A 104 -13.87 7.49 -13.09
CA PHE A 104 -14.11 8.88 -13.52
C PHE A 104 -13.68 9.94 -12.48
N TYR A 105 -13.28 9.52 -11.28
CA TYR A 105 -12.84 10.41 -10.19
C TYR A 105 -11.32 10.46 -9.98
N ALA A 106 -10.55 9.70 -10.75
CA ALA A 106 -9.11 9.85 -10.76
C ALA A 106 -8.78 11.25 -11.34
N PRO A 107 -7.99 12.10 -10.65
CA PRO A 107 -7.44 13.28 -11.30
C PRO A 107 -6.70 12.77 -12.53
N THR A 108 -6.99 13.36 -13.69
CA THR A 108 -6.36 13.20 -15.02
C THR A 108 -5.34 12.04 -15.09
N PRO A 109 -5.54 11.01 -15.95
CA PRO A 109 -4.71 9.79 -15.98
C PRO A 109 -3.24 10.18 -15.79
N PRO A 110 -2.53 9.60 -14.80
CA PRO A 110 -1.34 10.21 -14.25
C PRO A 110 -0.43 10.67 -15.38
N THR A 111 -0.25 11.99 -15.47
CA THR A 111 0.72 12.61 -16.39
C THR A 111 2.15 12.09 -16.15
N ARG A 112 2.36 11.31 -15.08
CA ARG A 112 3.58 10.59 -14.76
C ARG A 112 3.48 9.11 -15.16
N ARG A 113 4.00 8.84 -16.34
CA ARG A 113 4.35 7.51 -16.85
C ARG A 113 5.70 7.12 -16.24
N GLU A 114 5.69 6.66 -15.01
CA GLU A 114 6.90 6.36 -14.23
C GLU A 114 6.99 4.87 -13.91
N VAL A 115 8.13 4.25 -14.25
CA VAL A 115 8.46 2.87 -13.84
C VAL A 115 9.35 2.94 -12.61
N TRP A 116 8.91 2.27 -11.54
CA TRP A 116 9.55 2.30 -10.23
C TRP A 116 10.34 1.03 -9.96
N VAL A 117 11.66 1.17 -9.75
CA VAL A 117 12.49 0.09 -9.23
C VAL A 117 12.39 0.08 -7.71
N ALA A 118 11.74 -0.93 -7.13
CA ALA A 118 11.58 -1.07 -5.69
C ALA A 118 12.92 -1.35 -4.97
N PRO A 119 13.02 -1.11 -3.64
CA PRO A 119 14.28 -1.29 -2.89
C PRO A 119 14.81 -2.74 -2.87
N ASN A 120 13.94 -3.72 -3.13
CA ASN A 120 14.34 -5.12 -3.33
C ASN A 120 14.82 -5.40 -4.76
N SER A 121 14.98 -4.36 -5.58
CA SER A 121 15.33 -4.37 -7.01
C SER A 121 14.25 -4.83 -7.98
N THR A 122 13.07 -5.27 -7.52
CA THR A 122 11.96 -5.62 -8.43
C THR A 122 11.42 -4.37 -9.09
N PHE A 123 11.12 -4.41 -10.38
CA PHE A 123 10.69 -3.21 -11.12
C PHE A 123 9.46 -3.43 -12.01
N ALA A 124 9.10 -4.67 -12.29
CA ALA A 124 7.98 -4.98 -13.17
C ALA A 124 7.34 -6.32 -12.84
N LEU A 125 6.08 -6.44 -13.24
CA LEU A 125 5.39 -7.70 -13.43
C LEU A 125 5.50 -8.08 -14.91
N GLU A 126 6.25 -9.13 -15.20
CA GLU A 126 6.39 -9.68 -16.55
C GLU A 126 5.15 -10.47 -16.95
N GLY A 127 4.50 -11.12 -15.98
CA GLY A 127 3.49 -12.10 -16.31
C GLY A 127 2.85 -12.78 -15.12
N MET A 128 2.05 -13.81 -15.41
CA MET A 128 1.48 -14.69 -14.40
C MET A 128 1.40 -16.13 -14.90
N THR A 129 1.32 -17.05 -13.96
CA THR A 129 1.11 -18.47 -14.21
C THR A 129 -0.20 -18.93 -13.59
N LEU A 130 -1.04 -19.54 -14.41
CA LEU A 130 -2.26 -20.22 -14.03
C LEU A 130 -2.04 -21.73 -14.06
N VAL A 131 -2.65 -22.44 -13.11
CA VAL A 131 -2.65 -23.90 -13.09
C VAL A 131 -4.04 -24.42 -13.45
N SER A 132 -4.09 -25.27 -14.47
CA SER A 132 -5.32 -25.86 -14.97
C SER A 132 -5.10 -27.28 -15.46
N ILE A 133 -6.06 -28.15 -15.17
CA ILE A 133 -6.13 -29.50 -15.75
C ILE A 133 -6.49 -29.49 -17.25
N THR A 134 -6.95 -28.35 -17.76
CA THR A 134 -7.31 -28.08 -19.16
C THR A 134 -6.47 -26.93 -19.74
N ALA A 135 -5.19 -26.86 -19.36
CA ALA A 135 -4.28 -25.75 -19.67
C ALA A 135 -4.32 -25.25 -21.13
N GLU A 136 -4.28 -26.15 -22.12
CA GLU A 136 -4.35 -25.74 -23.54
C GLU A 136 -5.67 -25.06 -23.90
N ALA A 137 -6.79 -25.65 -23.48
CA ALA A 137 -8.12 -25.16 -23.80
C ALA A 137 -8.38 -23.80 -23.12
N ASP A 138 -7.90 -23.62 -21.89
CA ASP A 138 -8.05 -22.36 -21.17
C ASP A 138 -7.16 -21.27 -21.76
N ALA A 139 -5.91 -21.59 -22.14
CA ALA A 139 -5.04 -20.65 -22.85
C ALA A 139 -5.66 -20.16 -24.17
N ARG A 140 -6.27 -21.07 -24.95
CA ARG A 140 -6.98 -20.73 -26.19
C ARG A 140 -8.20 -19.84 -25.95
N ARG A 141 -8.99 -20.10 -24.90
CA ARG A 141 -10.12 -19.23 -24.53
C ARG A 141 -9.68 -17.81 -24.20
N TRP A 142 -8.60 -17.67 -23.42
CA TRP A 142 -8.02 -16.36 -23.12
C TRP A 142 -7.50 -15.67 -24.38
N GLN A 143 -6.88 -16.41 -25.30
CA GLN A 143 -6.42 -15.89 -26.59
C GLN A 143 -7.59 -15.36 -27.43
N GLU A 144 -8.63 -16.16 -27.63
CA GLU A 144 -9.83 -15.76 -28.38
C GLU A 144 -10.50 -14.51 -27.79
N PHE A 145 -10.50 -14.38 -26.46
CA PHE A 145 -11.16 -13.26 -25.77
C PHE A 145 -10.31 -11.98 -25.75
N LEU A 146 -9.06 -12.06 -25.29
CA LEU A 146 -8.20 -10.89 -25.06
C LEU A 146 -7.44 -10.45 -26.31
N THR A 147 -6.88 -11.41 -27.05
CA THR A 147 -5.89 -11.13 -28.08
C THR A 147 -6.00 -12.12 -29.25
N PRO A 148 -7.10 -12.07 -30.01
CA PRO A 148 -7.41 -13.07 -31.04
C PRO A 148 -6.38 -13.13 -32.17
N ASP A 149 -5.59 -12.08 -32.35
CA ASP A 149 -4.52 -11.99 -33.34
C ASP A 149 -3.20 -12.65 -32.88
N GLU A 150 -3.06 -12.93 -31.58
CA GLU A 150 -1.92 -13.65 -31.02
C GLU A 150 -2.10 -15.16 -31.08
N SER A 151 -1.00 -15.90 -30.94
CA SER A 151 -1.01 -17.36 -30.94
C SER A 151 -0.53 -17.92 -29.61
N VAL A 152 -1.22 -18.95 -29.11
CA VAL A 152 -0.73 -19.74 -27.96
C VAL A 152 0.50 -20.55 -28.39
N ARG A 153 1.60 -20.39 -27.66
CA ARG A 153 2.90 -21.04 -27.91
C ARG A 153 3.20 -22.07 -26.83
N LEU A 154 4.05 -23.06 -27.13
CA LEU A 154 4.56 -23.99 -26.12
C LEU A 154 5.86 -23.46 -25.51
N ASP A 155 5.99 -23.62 -24.19
CA ASP A 155 7.23 -23.39 -23.43
C ASP A 155 7.44 -24.55 -22.44
N GLY A 156 8.22 -25.55 -22.88
CA GLY A 156 8.29 -26.85 -22.20
C GLY A 156 6.90 -27.50 -22.15
N PRO A 157 6.41 -27.94 -20.98
CA PRO A 157 5.05 -28.45 -20.82
C PRO A 157 3.97 -27.36 -20.71
N GLY A 158 4.34 -26.07 -20.69
CA GLY A 158 3.41 -24.96 -20.52
C GLY A 158 2.89 -24.38 -21.82
N TYR A 159 1.70 -23.78 -21.76
CA TYR A 159 1.08 -23.00 -22.83
C TYR A 159 1.24 -21.52 -22.50
N VAL A 160 1.71 -20.74 -23.47
CA VAL A 160 2.08 -19.33 -23.27
C VAL A 160 1.30 -18.45 -24.23
N LEU A 161 0.72 -17.38 -23.71
CA LEU A 161 0.06 -16.33 -24.48
C LEU A 161 0.66 -14.98 -24.09
N ASP A 162 1.08 -14.20 -25.09
CA ASP A 162 1.46 -12.81 -24.84
C ASP A 162 0.21 -11.93 -24.93
N VAL A 163 0.03 -11.04 -23.96
CA VAL A 163 -1.05 -10.05 -23.96
C VAL A 163 -0.43 -8.67 -23.71
N GLY A 164 -0.24 -7.92 -24.79
CA GLY A 164 0.60 -6.73 -24.77
C GLY A 164 2.04 -7.07 -24.36
N PRO A 165 2.65 -6.35 -23.40
CA PRO A 165 4.03 -6.62 -22.98
C PRO A 165 4.16 -7.76 -21.97
N HIS A 166 3.08 -8.52 -21.72
CA HIS A 166 3.01 -9.47 -20.63
C HIS A 166 2.85 -10.91 -21.07
N ARG A 167 3.46 -11.83 -20.32
CA ARG A 167 3.42 -13.26 -20.58
C ARG A 167 2.48 -13.99 -19.63
N LEU A 168 1.45 -14.61 -20.17
CA LEU A 168 0.57 -15.50 -19.43
C LEU A 168 0.95 -16.95 -19.70
N THR A 169 1.04 -17.77 -18.64
CA THR A 169 1.43 -19.19 -18.75
C THR A 169 0.37 -20.07 -18.11
N TRP A 170 -0.02 -21.16 -18.77
CA TRP A 170 -0.86 -22.22 -18.22
C TRP A 170 -0.06 -23.51 -18.08
N LEU A 171 -0.13 -24.12 -16.89
CA LEU A 171 0.52 -25.39 -16.58
C LEU A 171 -0.49 -26.39 -16.00
N ALA A 172 -0.27 -27.68 -16.23
CA ALA A 172 -0.94 -28.69 -15.42
C ALA A 172 -0.34 -28.72 -14.00
N PRO A 173 -1.06 -29.24 -12.99
CA PRO A 173 -0.57 -29.25 -11.60
C PRO A 173 0.80 -29.91 -11.41
N ALA A 174 1.05 -31.03 -12.09
CA ALA A 174 2.33 -31.72 -12.04
C ALA A 174 3.46 -30.89 -12.67
N ASP A 175 3.19 -30.28 -13.83
CA ASP A 175 4.17 -29.44 -14.51
C ASP A 175 4.53 -28.17 -13.72
N TYR A 176 3.56 -27.64 -12.96
CA TYR A 176 3.80 -26.54 -12.03
C TYR A 176 4.74 -26.93 -10.90
N GLU A 177 4.49 -28.08 -10.27
CA GLU A 177 5.34 -28.60 -9.19
C GLU A 177 6.75 -28.93 -9.70
N ASP A 178 6.86 -29.53 -10.89
CA ASP A 178 8.15 -29.81 -11.51
C ASP A 178 8.92 -28.51 -11.84
N ARG A 179 8.21 -27.47 -12.31
CA ARG A 179 8.83 -26.20 -12.72
C ARG A 179 9.29 -25.36 -11.53
N TYR A 180 8.44 -25.18 -10.52
CA TYR A 180 8.71 -24.26 -9.42
C TYR A 180 9.14 -24.97 -8.15
N GLY A 181 8.85 -26.26 -8.02
CA GLY A 181 9.33 -27.08 -6.92
C GLY A 181 8.44 -27.10 -5.69
N TRP A 182 7.19 -26.64 -5.81
CA TRP A 182 6.16 -26.72 -4.78
C TRP A 182 4.85 -27.15 -5.40
N ALA A 183 4.09 -27.96 -4.66
CA ALA A 183 2.74 -28.33 -5.04
C ALA A 183 1.85 -27.08 -5.11
N TRP A 184 1.08 -26.98 -6.19
CA TRP A 184 -0.01 -26.02 -6.25
C TRP A 184 -1.23 -26.56 -5.51
N THR A 185 -1.74 -25.76 -4.59
CA THR A 185 -3.05 -26.01 -3.97
C THR A 185 -4.06 -25.11 -4.67
N PRO A 186 -5.16 -25.63 -5.25
CA PRO A 186 -6.20 -24.78 -5.82
C PRO A 186 -6.85 -23.90 -4.76
N GLY A 187 -7.16 -22.65 -5.14
CA GLY A 187 -8.11 -21.84 -4.37
C GLY A 187 -9.54 -22.38 -4.55
N SER A 188 -10.40 -22.12 -3.58
CA SER A 188 -11.84 -22.31 -3.68
C SER A 188 -12.49 -21.14 -4.43
N GLY A 189 -13.54 -21.43 -5.22
CA GLY A 189 -14.22 -20.43 -6.05
C GLY A 189 -13.74 -20.37 -7.51
N GLY A 190 -14.16 -19.33 -8.24
CA GLY A 190 -13.88 -19.12 -9.67
C GLY A 190 -12.44 -18.70 -9.97
N ALA A 191 -11.78 -18.01 -9.02
CA ALA A 191 -10.39 -17.57 -9.11
C ALA A 191 -9.32 -18.58 -8.65
N GLY A 192 -9.61 -19.88 -8.67
CA GLY A 192 -8.73 -20.89 -8.07
C GLY A 192 -7.41 -21.15 -8.81
N ALA A 193 -7.29 -20.73 -10.08
CA ALA A 193 -6.20 -21.14 -10.98
C ALA A 193 -4.93 -20.27 -10.88
N LEU A 194 -5.02 -19.01 -10.43
CA LEU A 194 -3.85 -18.15 -10.31
C LEU A 194 -2.86 -18.73 -9.28
N ALA A 195 -1.68 -19.12 -9.76
CA ALA A 195 -0.71 -19.89 -8.98
C ALA A 195 0.57 -19.10 -8.69
N ALA A 196 1.04 -18.31 -9.66
CA ALA A 196 2.23 -17.50 -9.50
C ALA A 196 2.18 -16.16 -10.25
N LEU A 197 2.88 -15.17 -9.71
CA LEU A 197 3.20 -13.91 -10.38
C LEU A 197 4.67 -13.87 -10.78
N GLU A 198 4.93 -13.46 -12.02
CA GLU A 198 6.25 -13.44 -12.63
C GLU A 198 6.81 -12.00 -12.58
N LEU A 199 7.76 -11.74 -11.71
CA LEU A 199 8.37 -10.43 -11.49
C LEU A 199 9.75 -10.32 -12.16
N LEU A 200 10.08 -9.12 -12.64
CA LEU A 200 11.44 -8.77 -13.04
C LEU A 200 12.14 -7.99 -11.94
N ALA A 201 13.43 -8.29 -11.77
CA ALA A 201 14.33 -7.62 -10.85
C ALA A 201 15.63 -7.22 -11.53
N LEU A 202 16.23 -6.12 -11.09
CA LEU A 202 17.61 -5.76 -11.47
C LEU A 202 18.62 -6.70 -10.81
N ASP A 203 18.32 -7.17 -9.60
CA ASP A 203 19.20 -8.04 -8.80
C ASP A 203 18.37 -9.10 -8.05
N VAL A 204 18.33 -10.32 -8.60
CA VAL A 204 17.60 -11.43 -7.98
C VAL A 204 18.25 -11.88 -6.66
N ASP A 205 19.55 -11.65 -6.45
CA ASP A 205 20.21 -11.96 -5.17
C ASP A 205 19.79 -11.00 -4.06
N GLU A 206 19.55 -9.72 -4.37
CA GLU A 206 18.98 -8.76 -3.41
C GLU A 206 17.56 -9.15 -2.98
N VAL A 207 16.73 -9.62 -3.93
CA VAL A 207 15.40 -10.17 -3.61
C VAL A 207 15.52 -11.37 -2.68
N ALA A 208 16.44 -12.30 -2.98
CA ALA A 208 16.69 -13.48 -2.14
C ALA A 208 17.22 -13.11 -0.75
N ALA A 209 18.08 -12.10 -0.64
CA ALA A 209 18.58 -11.60 0.64
C ALA A 209 17.44 -11.04 1.51
N ARG A 210 16.53 -10.26 0.92
CA ARG A 210 15.37 -9.70 1.63
C ARG A 210 14.35 -10.76 2.03
N ALA A 211 14.04 -11.71 1.15
CA ALA A 211 13.18 -12.84 1.46
C ALA A 211 13.70 -13.60 2.70
N ARG A 212 15.01 -13.86 2.77
CA ARG A 212 15.65 -14.49 3.95
C ARG A 212 15.49 -13.66 5.23
N ARG A 213 15.63 -12.33 5.17
CA ARG A 213 15.49 -11.44 6.36
C ARG A 213 14.09 -11.50 6.96
N VAL A 214 13.06 -11.64 6.13
CA VAL A 214 11.66 -11.73 6.57
C VAL A 214 11.18 -13.18 6.78
N GLY A 215 12.10 -14.16 6.71
CA GLY A 215 11.78 -15.57 6.91
C GLY A 215 10.90 -16.18 5.81
N ARG A 216 10.85 -15.58 4.62
CA ARG A 216 10.09 -16.11 3.48
C ARG A 216 10.88 -17.21 2.77
N PRO A 217 10.37 -18.45 2.67
CA PRO A 217 11.05 -19.53 1.96
C PRO A 217 11.24 -19.19 0.48
N ALA A 218 12.43 -19.49 -0.03
CA ALA A 218 12.84 -19.18 -1.39
C ALA A 218 13.67 -20.33 -1.98
N ARG A 219 13.47 -20.61 -3.27
CA ARG A 219 14.19 -21.65 -4.03
C ARG A 219 14.78 -21.04 -5.29
N ARG A 220 16.03 -21.40 -5.58
CA ARG A 220 16.66 -21.06 -6.86
C ARG A 220 16.12 -21.95 -7.97
N LEU A 221 15.74 -21.32 -9.08
CA LEU A 221 15.29 -22.00 -10.28
C LEU A 221 16.48 -22.34 -11.18
N PRO A 222 16.36 -23.33 -12.08
CA PRO A 222 17.46 -23.74 -12.98
C PRO A 222 17.97 -22.63 -13.89
N ASP A 223 17.13 -21.66 -14.23
CA ASP A 223 17.44 -20.50 -15.06
C ASP A 223 18.10 -19.35 -14.27
N GLY A 224 18.42 -19.55 -12.99
CA GLY A 224 18.97 -18.53 -12.10
C GLY A 224 17.91 -17.64 -11.45
N GLY A 225 16.64 -17.80 -11.81
CA GLY A 225 15.51 -17.16 -11.15
C GLY A 225 15.36 -17.58 -9.69
N LEU A 226 14.39 -16.97 -9.02
CA LEU A 226 14.05 -17.21 -7.64
C LEU A 226 12.55 -17.39 -7.52
N ALA A 227 12.10 -18.52 -7.00
CA ALA A 227 10.72 -18.71 -6.65
C ALA A 227 10.56 -18.58 -5.13
N LEU A 228 9.49 -17.91 -4.71
CA LEU A 228 9.15 -17.61 -3.33
C LEU A 228 7.85 -18.33 -2.99
N GLU A 229 7.85 -19.04 -1.86
CA GLU A 229 6.66 -19.76 -1.39
C GLU A 229 5.54 -18.77 -1.02
N PRO A 230 4.26 -19.17 -1.15
CA PRO A 230 3.14 -18.39 -0.64
C PRO A 230 3.30 -18.10 0.84
N SER A 231 2.95 -16.88 1.23
CA SER A 231 2.75 -16.50 2.62
C SER A 231 1.26 -16.59 2.98
N ALA A 232 0.95 -16.47 4.28
CA ALA A 232 -0.42 -16.38 4.76
C ALA A 232 -1.18 -15.14 4.24
N TYR A 233 -0.47 -14.14 3.69
CA TYR A 233 -1.02 -12.87 3.24
C TYR A 233 -1.33 -12.84 1.74
N ASP A 234 -0.45 -13.42 0.93
CA ASP A 234 -0.59 -13.40 -0.53
C ASP A 234 -1.24 -14.68 -1.06
N GLY A 235 -0.88 -15.86 -0.56
CA GLY A 235 -1.51 -17.13 -0.93
C GLY A 235 -1.17 -17.63 -2.34
N PHE A 236 -0.17 -17.04 -3.02
CA PHE A 236 0.36 -17.47 -4.31
C PHE A 236 1.89 -17.33 -4.35
N HIS A 237 2.54 -17.94 -5.35
CA HIS A 237 3.98 -17.90 -5.48
C HIS A 237 4.44 -16.62 -6.18
N PHE A 238 5.60 -16.09 -5.80
CA PHE A 238 6.30 -15.12 -6.64
C PHE A 238 7.45 -15.81 -7.33
N VAL A 239 7.57 -15.60 -8.62
CA VAL A 239 8.69 -16.07 -9.42
C VAL A 239 9.41 -14.84 -9.92
N VAL A 240 10.68 -14.72 -9.60
CA VAL A 240 11.47 -13.52 -9.83
C VAL A 240 12.63 -13.85 -10.74
N ARG A 241 12.75 -13.12 -11.84
CA ARG A 241 13.85 -13.27 -12.81
C ARG A 241 14.60 -11.98 -12.99
N ALA A 242 15.84 -12.10 -13.41
CA ALA A 242 16.61 -10.95 -13.86
C ALA A 242 15.97 -10.39 -15.14
N GLY A 243 15.82 -9.07 -15.21
CA GLY A 243 15.27 -8.40 -16.38
C GLY A 243 16.07 -7.17 -16.77
N ASP A 244 16.08 -6.83 -18.05
CA ASP A 244 16.57 -5.55 -18.53
C ASP A 244 15.45 -4.51 -18.43
N LEU A 245 15.61 -3.58 -17.50
CA LEU A 245 14.63 -2.52 -17.22
C LEU A 245 14.37 -1.63 -18.43
N LEU A 246 15.41 -1.26 -19.19
CA LEU A 246 15.24 -0.38 -20.34
C LEU A 246 14.61 -1.12 -21.52
N ASP A 247 14.94 -2.40 -21.70
CA ASP A 247 14.25 -3.23 -22.69
C ASP A 247 12.78 -3.42 -22.36
N TRP A 248 12.48 -3.72 -21.10
CA TRP A 248 11.10 -3.88 -20.64
C TRP A 248 10.29 -2.59 -20.82
N VAL A 249 10.87 -1.43 -20.47
CA VAL A 249 10.26 -0.11 -20.69
C VAL A 249 9.99 0.11 -22.18
N ARG A 250 10.96 -0.14 -23.06
CA ARG A 250 10.77 0.03 -24.52
C ARG A 250 9.64 -0.84 -25.06
N ARG A 251 9.63 -2.14 -24.73
CA ARG A 251 8.55 -3.04 -25.18
C ARG A 251 7.18 -2.58 -24.71
N ARG A 252 7.10 -2.11 -23.46
CA ARG A 252 5.87 -1.53 -22.92
C ARG A 252 5.49 -0.29 -23.71
N ASP A 253 6.37 0.68 -23.83
CA ASP A 253 6.16 1.93 -24.55
C ASP A 253 5.68 1.71 -25.99
N ASP A 254 6.29 0.76 -26.70
CA ASP A 254 5.89 0.34 -28.05
C ASP A 254 4.45 -0.21 -28.09
N CYS A 255 4.06 -1.02 -27.10
CA CYS A 255 2.68 -1.52 -26.98
C CYS A 255 1.67 -0.41 -26.65
N LEU A 256 2.08 0.61 -25.90
CA LEU A 256 1.18 1.66 -25.41
C LEU A 256 1.08 2.87 -26.35
N GLY A 257 2.07 3.04 -27.22
CA GLY A 257 2.27 4.30 -27.94
C GLY A 257 2.59 5.47 -26.99
N VAL A 258 3.24 5.19 -25.85
CA VAL A 258 3.58 6.21 -24.84
C VAL A 258 5.03 6.08 -24.41
N GLU A 259 5.63 7.15 -23.88
CA GLU A 259 6.97 7.11 -23.30
C GLU A 259 6.91 7.05 -21.76
N HIS A 260 7.59 6.08 -21.16
CA HIS A 260 7.78 5.98 -19.71
C HIS A 260 9.16 6.49 -19.29
N THR A 261 9.20 7.15 -18.13
CA THR A 261 10.43 7.53 -17.44
C THR A 261 10.76 6.52 -16.34
N VAL A 262 12.03 6.14 -16.24
CA VAL A 262 12.50 5.21 -15.22
C VAL A 262 12.96 5.97 -13.98
N ARG A 263 12.53 5.51 -12.80
CA ARG A 263 13.00 6.00 -11.51
C ARG A 263 13.38 4.84 -10.59
N ARG A 264 14.50 4.97 -9.88
CA ARG A 264 14.77 4.10 -8.74
C ARG A 264 14.06 4.65 -7.52
N MET A 265 13.40 3.77 -6.77
CA MET A 265 12.83 4.12 -5.48
C MET A 265 13.94 4.59 -4.53
N ASP A 266 15.14 4.01 -4.60
CA ASP A 266 16.29 4.40 -3.76
C ASP A 266 16.77 5.84 -4.01
N ASP A 267 16.81 6.29 -5.27
CA ASP A 267 17.12 7.69 -5.64
C ASP A 267 16.07 8.66 -5.05
N PHE A 268 14.90 8.13 -4.74
CA PHE A 268 13.79 8.83 -4.11
C PHE A 268 13.69 8.62 -2.60
N MET A 269 14.31 7.59 -2.03
CA MET A 269 14.35 7.35 -0.58
C MET A 269 15.40 8.26 0.10
N ASP A 270 16.44 8.68 -0.62
CA ASP A 270 17.39 9.73 -0.18
C ASP A 270 16.84 11.16 -0.40
N GLN A 271 15.87 11.31 -1.30
CA GLN A 271 15.25 12.57 -1.70
C GLN A 271 13.75 12.59 -1.40
N GLY A 272 13.22 11.77 -0.47
CA GLY A 272 11.82 11.50 -0.13
C GLY A 272 10.81 11.30 -1.30
N THR A 273 10.08 10.17 -1.36
CA THR A 273 9.15 9.73 -2.45
C THR A 273 8.38 10.88 -3.14
N PRO A 274 8.19 10.91 -4.48
CA PRO A 274 7.43 11.98 -5.11
C PRO A 274 5.96 11.77 -4.77
N GLY A 275 5.30 12.85 -4.40
CA GLY A 275 3.96 12.80 -3.81
C GLY A 275 3.99 12.78 -2.28
N ASP A 276 5.05 12.33 -1.60
CA ASP A 276 5.09 12.41 -0.12
C ASP A 276 5.36 13.83 0.40
N GLY A 277 5.75 14.76 -0.49
CA GLY A 277 5.70 16.19 -0.22
C GLY A 277 4.26 16.75 -0.25
N GLU A 278 3.35 16.08 -0.95
CA GLU A 278 1.92 16.35 -0.97
C GLU A 278 1.22 15.42 0.03
N TYR A 279 1.06 15.91 1.24
CA TYR A 279 0.40 15.17 2.30
C TYR A 279 -0.84 15.92 2.77
N VAL A 280 -1.83 15.18 3.24
CA VAL A 280 -2.98 15.74 3.95
C VAL A 280 -2.85 15.42 5.42
N VAL A 281 -2.97 16.45 6.27
CA VAL A 281 -3.06 16.25 7.71
C VAL A 281 -4.53 16.10 8.09
N ARG A 282 -4.88 14.96 8.69
CA ARG A 282 -6.26 14.65 9.09
C ARG A 282 -6.32 13.89 10.42
N THR A 283 -7.52 13.81 10.99
CA THR A 283 -7.78 12.94 12.15
C THR A 283 -7.47 11.49 11.77
N ALA A 284 -6.82 10.78 12.68
CA ALA A 284 -6.64 9.34 12.55
C ALA A 284 -7.98 8.64 12.72
N THR A 285 -8.16 7.55 11.97
CA THR A 285 -9.32 6.67 11.99
C THR A 285 -8.85 5.25 12.28
N PRO A 286 -9.75 4.30 12.62
CA PRO A 286 -9.35 2.91 12.79
C PRO A 286 -8.66 2.30 11.57
N ALA A 287 -8.90 2.83 10.36
CA ALA A 287 -8.20 2.39 9.14
C ALA A 287 -6.69 2.75 9.13
N ASP A 288 -6.26 3.68 9.98
CA ASP A 288 -4.86 4.14 10.05
C ASP A 288 -4.00 3.31 11.01
N LEU A 289 -4.59 2.45 11.85
CA LEU A 289 -3.89 1.71 12.92
C LEU A 289 -2.63 1.01 12.41
N ARG A 290 -2.75 0.30 11.28
CA ARG A 290 -1.60 -0.38 10.66
C ARG A 290 -0.55 0.61 10.16
N GLY A 291 -0.94 1.67 9.45
CA GLY A 291 0.02 2.67 8.94
C GLY A 291 0.77 3.38 10.06
N ILE A 292 0.10 3.63 11.18
CA ILE A 292 0.68 4.16 12.42
C ILE A 292 1.68 3.16 13.00
N ARG A 293 1.37 1.86 13.00
CA ARG A 293 2.26 0.81 13.51
C ARG A 293 3.48 0.58 12.62
N GLU A 294 3.31 0.50 11.30
CA GLU A 294 4.41 0.43 10.33
C GLU A 294 5.34 1.63 10.47
N LEU A 295 4.78 2.83 10.63
CA LEU A 295 5.57 4.03 10.92
C LEU A 295 6.38 3.83 12.21
N ALA A 296 5.79 3.34 13.29
CA ALA A 296 6.47 3.10 14.56
C ALA A 296 7.66 2.14 14.42
N GLU A 297 7.42 1.01 13.74
CA GLU A 297 8.41 -0.05 13.50
C GLU A 297 9.59 0.44 12.66
N GLU A 298 9.37 1.45 11.81
CA GLU A 298 10.43 2.09 11.04
C GLU A 298 11.17 3.19 11.81
N VAL A 299 10.43 4.12 12.43
CA VAL A 299 11.02 5.34 13.00
C VAL A 299 11.65 5.11 14.37
N LEU A 300 11.08 4.23 15.21
CA LEU A 300 11.53 4.07 16.59
C LEU A 300 12.87 3.36 16.69
N PRO A 301 13.18 2.29 15.94
CA PRO A 301 14.53 1.71 15.94
C PRO A 301 15.60 2.70 15.51
N ALA A 302 15.32 3.51 14.46
CA ALA A 302 16.24 4.55 14.00
C ALA A 302 16.45 5.67 15.03
N THR A 303 15.39 6.02 15.77
CA THR A 303 15.43 7.11 16.77
C THR A 303 16.07 6.68 18.09
N TYR A 304 15.78 5.45 18.55
CA TYR A 304 16.08 5.00 19.91
C TYR A 304 17.04 3.83 19.99
N GLY A 305 17.29 3.09 18.91
CA GLY A 305 18.08 1.86 18.94
C GLY A 305 19.53 2.05 19.40
N SER A 306 20.11 3.23 19.19
CA SER A 306 21.47 3.57 19.63
C SER A 306 21.56 4.15 21.05
N ILE A 307 20.43 4.56 21.64
CA ILE A 307 20.39 5.25 22.94
C ILE A 307 19.55 4.52 23.99
N THR A 308 18.99 3.36 23.65
CA THR A 308 18.20 2.53 24.57
C THR A 308 18.72 1.10 24.61
N PRO A 309 18.50 0.35 25.70
CA PRO A 309 18.87 -1.06 25.78
C PRO A 309 18.14 -1.92 24.75
N GLU A 310 18.71 -3.08 24.43
CA GLU A 310 18.09 -4.09 23.57
C GLU A 310 16.67 -4.43 24.05
N GLY A 311 15.74 -4.58 23.11
CA GLY A 311 14.33 -4.88 23.40
C GLY A 311 13.54 -3.72 24.03
N TYR A 312 14.12 -2.55 24.31
CA TYR A 312 13.36 -1.37 24.76
C TYR A 312 12.37 -0.91 23.68
N VAL A 313 12.83 -0.74 22.45
CA VAL A 313 12.01 -0.27 21.32
C VAL A 313 10.85 -1.22 21.01
N ALA A 314 11.08 -2.54 21.04
CA ALA A 314 10.03 -3.52 20.81
C ALA A 314 8.91 -3.41 21.86
N ARG A 315 9.27 -3.27 23.14
CA ARG A 315 8.30 -3.04 24.23
C ARG A 315 7.59 -1.70 24.10
N LEU A 316 8.27 -0.66 23.62
CA LEU A 316 7.70 0.68 23.42
C LEU A 316 6.60 0.63 22.35
N ILE A 317 6.85 -0.11 21.27
CA ILE A 317 5.87 -0.35 20.20
C ILE A 317 4.67 -1.12 20.75
N GLU A 318 4.91 -2.19 21.52
CA GLU A 318 3.85 -3.01 22.12
C GLU A 318 2.94 -2.21 23.06
N ASP A 319 3.51 -1.40 23.95
CA ASP A 319 2.75 -0.68 24.97
C ASP A 319 2.03 0.56 24.42
N TYR A 320 2.67 1.32 23.53
CA TYR A 320 2.19 2.67 23.15
C TYR A 320 1.88 2.84 21.67
N TRP A 321 2.22 1.87 20.83
CA TRP A 321 1.90 1.87 19.39
C TRP A 321 1.10 0.65 18.96
N SER A 322 0.63 -0.17 19.90
CA SER A 322 -0.32 -1.23 19.61
C SER A 322 -1.65 -0.68 19.10
N ASP A 323 -2.36 -1.54 18.38
CA ASP A 323 -3.68 -1.27 17.84
C ASP A 323 -4.65 -0.88 18.96
N ALA A 324 -4.53 -1.51 20.14
CA ALA A 324 -5.32 -1.18 21.32
C ALA A 324 -5.05 0.26 21.82
N ALA A 325 -3.78 0.64 21.96
CA ALA A 325 -3.41 1.98 22.41
C ALA A 325 -3.87 3.07 21.42
N ASN A 326 -3.69 2.82 20.12
CA ASN A 326 -4.13 3.76 19.09
C ASN A 326 -5.66 3.81 18.95
N THR A 327 -6.36 2.68 19.09
CA THR A 327 -7.83 2.66 19.10
C THR A 327 -8.39 3.48 20.25
N HIS A 328 -7.78 3.37 21.44
CA HIS A 328 -8.14 4.19 22.59
C HIS A 328 -7.95 5.69 22.30
N ALA A 329 -6.81 6.07 21.72
CA ALA A 329 -6.54 7.46 21.37
C ALA A 329 -7.50 8.01 20.29
N ILE A 330 -7.93 7.18 19.33
CA ILE A 330 -8.91 7.55 18.29
C ILE A 330 -10.30 7.77 18.90
N GLY A 331 -10.71 6.95 19.86
CA GLY A 331 -12.02 7.02 20.50
C GLY A 331 -12.13 8.01 21.67
N SER A 332 -11.01 8.57 22.13
CA SER A 332 -10.98 9.47 23.29
C SER A 332 -11.48 10.87 22.94
N THR A 333 -12.25 11.47 23.84
CA THR A 333 -12.72 12.87 23.74
C THR A 333 -11.71 13.88 24.26
N THR A 334 -10.67 13.42 24.95
CA THR A 334 -9.61 14.26 25.53
C THR A 334 -8.29 14.17 24.78
N ASP A 335 -8.21 13.29 23.79
CA ASP A 335 -7.04 13.06 22.97
C ASP A 335 -7.28 13.57 21.56
N THR A 336 -6.19 13.76 20.84
CA THR A 336 -6.22 14.04 19.41
C THR A 336 -5.08 13.27 18.78
N LEU A 337 -5.44 12.25 18.01
CA LEU A 337 -4.53 11.51 17.15
C LEU A 337 -4.75 11.98 15.70
N ILE A 338 -3.69 12.50 15.09
CA ILE A 338 -3.69 12.94 13.69
C ILE A 338 -2.59 12.24 12.92
N VAL A 339 -2.84 12.03 11.64
CA VAL A 339 -1.89 11.48 10.67
C VAL A 339 -1.61 12.51 9.60
N ALA A 340 -0.37 12.50 9.10
CA ALA A 340 -0.05 13.01 7.78
C ALA A 340 -0.11 11.81 6.84
N GLU A 341 -1.00 11.88 5.85
CA GLU A 341 -1.19 10.84 4.86
C GLU A 341 -0.70 11.32 3.50
N SER A 342 0.12 10.48 2.86
CA SER A 342 0.48 10.58 1.46
C SER A 342 -0.41 9.63 0.65
N ALA A 343 -0.86 10.08 -0.52
CA ALA A 343 -1.57 9.23 -1.47
C ALA A 343 -0.73 8.04 -1.95
N PHE A 344 0.61 8.13 -1.86
CA PHE A 344 1.54 7.11 -2.35
C PHE A 344 1.94 6.10 -1.27
N SER A 345 2.37 6.60 -0.12
CA SER A 345 2.96 5.78 0.95
C SER A 345 2.04 5.59 2.17
N GLY A 346 0.83 6.16 2.16
CA GLY A 346 -0.11 6.08 3.27
C GLY A 346 0.35 6.96 4.43
N VAL A 347 0.31 6.45 5.66
CA VAL A 347 0.73 7.22 6.84
C VAL A 347 2.24 7.49 6.82
N VAL A 348 2.58 8.76 6.66
CA VAL A 348 3.96 9.26 6.60
C VAL A 348 4.39 9.99 7.87
N GLY A 349 3.43 10.37 8.70
CA GLY A 349 3.68 10.97 10.00
C GLY A 349 2.49 10.88 10.93
N VAL A 350 2.76 10.98 12.23
CA VAL A 350 1.76 10.88 13.31
C VAL A 350 2.04 11.97 14.32
N ALA A 351 0.96 12.59 14.82
CA ALA A 351 1.01 13.36 16.06
C ALA A 351 -0.13 12.95 17.01
N HIS A 352 0.20 12.86 18.30
CA HIS A 352 -0.76 12.52 19.35
C HIS A 352 -0.63 13.50 20.49
N THR A 353 -1.71 14.22 20.78
CA THR A 353 -1.84 15.04 21.97
C THR A 353 -2.90 14.49 22.92
N ALA A 354 -2.71 14.68 24.22
CA ALA A 354 -3.70 14.37 25.24
C ALA A 354 -3.75 15.47 26.30
N ARG A 355 -4.83 15.52 27.09
CA ARG A 355 -4.91 16.40 28.26
C ARG A 355 -3.77 16.09 29.24
N TYR A 356 -3.07 17.14 29.69
CA TYR A 356 -2.00 17.02 30.68
C TYR A 356 -2.46 17.48 32.07
N ASP A 357 -3.09 18.66 32.12
CA ASP A 357 -3.70 19.22 33.33
C ASP A 357 -4.99 19.99 32.98
N GLU A 358 -5.44 20.91 33.83
CA GLU A 358 -6.65 21.72 33.59
C GLU A 358 -6.49 22.75 32.46
N THR A 359 -5.26 23.18 32.18
CA THR A 359 -4.94 24.30 31.28
C THR A 359 -3.92 23.93 30.21
N SER A 360 -3.37 22.73 30.25
CA SER A 360 -2.32 22.26 29.35
C SER A 360 -2.66 20.93 28.68
N ILE A 361 -2.10 20.74 27.49
CA ILE A 361 -2.02 19.44 26.81
C ILE A 361 -0.57 18.99 26.70
N ILE A 362 -0.37 17.69 26.54
CA ILE A 362 0.93 17.09 26.23
C ILE A 362 0.92 16.50 24.82
N LEU A 363 1.95 16.79 24.04
CA LEU A 363 2.27 16.15 22.77
C LEU A 363 3.13 14.92 23.06
N TRP A 364 2.47 13.76 23.15
CA TRP A 364 3.10 12.47 23.45
C TRP A 364 3.92 11.94 22.28
N ARG A 365 3.43 12.13 21.06
CA ARG A 365 4.05 11.59 19.85
C ARG A 365 4.07 12.64 18.77
N LEU A 366 5.22 12.79 18.11
CA LEU A 366 5.37 13.52 16.86
C LEU A 366 6.49 12.85 16.05
N TYR A 367 6.11 12.02 15.09
CA TYR A 367 7.05 11.27 14.28
C TYR A 367 6.73 11.42 12.81
N VAL A 368 7.78 11.46 11.99
CA VAL A 368 7.73 11.49 10.54
C VAL A 368 8.77 10.50 10.04
N ARG A 369 8.48 9.78 8.96
CA ARG A 369 9.45 8.90 8.30
C ARG A 369 10.77 9.65 8.06
N PRO A 370 11.95 9.10 8.44
CA PRO A 370 13.24 9.79 8.34
C PRO A 370 13.53 10.40 6.96
N GLN A 371 13.13 9.70 5.91
CA GLN A 371 13.32 10.06 4.49
C GLN A 371 12.50 11.31 4.09
N LEU A 372 11.52 11.70 4.91
CA LEU A 372 10.63 12.84 4.66
C LEU A 372 10.92 14.02 5.60
N HIS A 373 12.00 13.95 6.38
CA HIS A 373 12.44 15.07 7.20
C HIS A 373 12.84 16.28 6.32
N GLY A 374 12.74 17.48 6.87
CA GLY A 374 13.02 18.73 6.13
C GLY A 374 11.89 19.21 5.21
N ARG A 375 10.80 18.44 5.04
CA ARG A 375 9.66 18.78 4.15
C ARG A 375 8.51 19.55 4.80
N GLY A 376 8.68 19.93 6.07
CA GLY A 376 7.64 20.65 6.80
C GLY A 376 6.51 19.79 7.37
N ILE A 377 6.44 18.47 7.11
CA ILE A 377 5.40 17.56 7.65
C ILE A 377 5.27 17.66 9.17
N GLY A 378 6.39 17.59 9.89
CA GLY A 378 6.40 17.72 11.35
C GLY A 378 5.90 19.10 11.82
N SER A 379 6.17 20.16 11.05
CA SER A 379 5.62 21.50 11.34
C SER A 379 4.12 21.54 11.12
N ALA A 380 3.62 20.94 10.04
CA ALA A 380 2.19 20.92 9.74
C ALA A 380 1.40 20.08 10.75
N LEU A 381 1.92 18.92 11.15
CA LEU A 381 1.35 18.12 12.23
C LEU A 381 1.28 18.92 13.54
N LEU A 382 2.38 19.57 13.94
CA LEU A 382 2.38 20.40 15.15
C LEU A 382 1.40 21.57 15.04
N ALA A 383 1.38 22.27 13.90
CA ALA A 383 0.47 23.38 13.65
C ALA A 383 -1.00 22.93 13.76
N GLU A 384 -1.32 21.76 13.21
CA GLU A 384 -2.65 21.20 13.29
C GLU A 384 -3.04 20.80 14.72
N CYS A 385 -2.13 20.17 15.48
CA CYS A 385 -2.34 19.94 16.92
C CYS A 385 -2.61 21.25 17.67
N THR A 386 -1.88 22.31 17.34
CA THR A 386 -2.08 23.65 17.93
C THR A 386 -3.45 24.20 17.58
N ARG A 387 -3.84 24.09 16.31
CA ARG A 387 -5.13 24.58 15.82
C ARG A 387 -6.28 23.86 16.50
N ARG A 388 -6.14 22.57 16.81
CA ARG A 388 -7.16 21.74 17.46
C ARG A 388 -7.18 21.85 18.99
N CYS A 389 -6.25 22.57 19.59
CA CYS A 389 -6.27 22.80 21.04
C CYS A 389 -7.63 23.39 21.47
N PRO A 390 -8.28 22.83 22.51
CA PRO A 390 -9.42 23.46 23.15
C PRO A 390 -9.10 24.90 23.60
N SER A 391 -10.09 25.78 23.62
CA SER A 391 -9.90 27.20 23.95
C SER A 391 -9.39 27.46 25.37
N TYR A 392 -9.64 26.53 26.30
CA TYR A 392 -9.13 26.60 27.67
C TYR A 392 -7.63 26.26 27.78
N VAL A 393 -7.02 25.72 26.73
CA VAL A 393 -5.61 25.32 26.73
C VAL A 393 -4.73 26.52 26.41
N ASP A 394 -3.85 26.88 27.33
CA ASP A 394 -2.89 27.98 27.15
C ASP A 394 -1.44 27.49 26.98
N ARG A 395 -1.17 26.20 27.23
CA ARG A 395 0.16 25.59 27.11
C ARG A 395 0.14 24.21 26.46
N MET A 396 1.19 23.94 25.69
CA MET A 396 1.50 22.63 25.14
C MET A 396 2.86 22.17 25.67
N VAL A 397 2.86 21.01 26.33
CA VAL A 397 4.04 20.34 26.90
C VAL A 397 4.47 19.22 25.96
N THR A 398 5.76 18.89 25.92
CA THR A 398 6.26 17.65 25.31
C THR A 398 7.52 17.20 26.02
N GLU A 399 7.94 15.97 25.75
CA GLU A 399 9.15 15.36 26.31
C GLU A 399 9.97 14.69 25.21
N TYR A 400 11.29 14.64 25.41
CA TYR A 400 12.21 13.88 24.56
C TYR A 400 13.38 13.34 25.40
N PHE A 401 14.02 12.27 24.94
CA PHE A 401 15.22 11.75 25.61
C PHE A 401 16.37 12.76 25.53
N ALA A 402 17.12 12.93 26.62
CA ALA A 402 18.18 13.93 26.72
C ALA A 402 19.22 13.82 25.59
N ASP A 403 19.49 12.60 25.11
CA ASP A 403 20.43 12.34 24.01
C ASP A 403 19.82 12.54 22.60
N ASN A 404 18.52 12.86 22.49
CA ASN A 404 17.85 13.15 21.23
C ASN A 404 18.04 14.63 20.82
N GLY A 405 19.28 14.95 20.43
CA GLY A 405 19.66 16.28 19.94
C GLY A 405 18.82 16.81 18.77
N PRO A 406 18.42 15.99 17.78
CA PRO A 406 17.49 16.41 16.72
C PRO A 406 16.14 16.91 17.25
N ALA A 407 15.52 16.20 18.19
CA ALA A 407 14.25 16.61 18.80
C ALA A 407 14.40 17.94 19.56
N ALA A 408 15.46 18.09 20.36
CA ALA A 408 15.75 19.33 21.09
C ALA A 408 15.80 20.56 20.16
N ARG A 409 16.50 20.45 19.01
CA ARG A 409 16.56 21.52 18.01
C ARG A 409 15.20 21.78 17.34
N PHE A 410 14.48 20.72 17.01
CA PHE A 410 13.16 20.83 16.38
C PHE A 410 12.16 21.59 17.25
N TYR A 411 12.09 21.26 18.54
CA TYR A 411 11.16 21.88 19.49
C TYR A 411 11.57 23.31 19.83
N ALA A 412 12.86 23.58 20.08
CA ALA A 412 13.36 24.93 20.35
C ALA A 412 13.04 25.90 19.21
N ALA A 413 13.24 25.47 17.95
CA ALA A 413 12.89 26.27 16.77
C ALA A 413 11.38 26.55 16.62
N ARG A 414 10.52 25.83 17.36
CA ARG A 414 9.05 25.96 17.34
C ARG A 414 8.50 26.59 18.62
N GLY A 415 9.37 27.26 19.39
CA GLY A 415 8.99 28.06 20.55
C GLY A 415 8.84 27.27 21.85
N PHE A 416 9.19 25.97 21.86
CA PHE A 416 9.30 25.23 23.11
C PHE A 416 10.55 25.67 23.87
N SER A 417 10.42 25.85 25.18
CA SER A 417 11.47 26.35 26.07
C SER A 417 11.31 25.76 27.47
N GLY A 418 12.15 26.22 28.42
CA GLY A 418 12.11 25.76 29.80
C GLY A 418 12.46 24.27 29.96
N PRO A 419 13.64 23.81 29.51
CA PRO A 419 14.03 22.42 29.67
C PRO A 419 14.06 22.03 31.15
N ARG A 420 13.30 20.99 31.49
CA ARG A 420 13.22 20.39 32.82
C ARG A 420 13.65 18.94 32.71
N PRO A 421 14.92 18.63 33.05
CA PRO A 421 15.42 17.26 33.04
C PRO A 421 14.72 16.40 34.09
N GLU A 422 14.40 15.17 33.74
CA GLU A 422 13.78 14.19 34.63
C GLU A 422 14.32 12.78 34.33
N THR A 423 14.25 11.89 35.32
CA THR A 423 14.57 10.47 35.13
C THR A 423 13.29 9.68 34.94
N LEU A 424 13.08 9.17 33.73
CA LEU A 424 11.98 8.26 33.41
C LEU A 424 12.36 6.84 33.82
N ALA A 425 11.62 6.27 34.77
CA ALA A 425 11.71 4.85 35.10
C ALA A 425 10.56 4.09 34.43
N TRP A 426 10.87 3.24 33.45
CA TRP A 426 9.88 2.43 32.74
C TRP A 426 10.37 0.99 32.55
N ARG A 427 9.54 0.02 32.97
CA ARG A 427 9.82 -1.42 32.92
C ARG A 427 11.26 -1.78 33.34
N GLY A 428 11.70 -1.24 34.48
CA GLY A 428 13.03 -1.49 35.06
C GLY A 428 14.19 -0.79 34.35
N THR A 429 13.93 0.02 33.32
CA THR A 429 14.93 0.85 32.63
C THR A 429 14.81 2.30 33.08
N SER A 430 15.92 2.95 33.40
CA SER A 430 15.96 4.38 33.73
C SER A 430 16.60 5.16 32.59
N LEU A 431 15.89 6.15 32.03
CA LEU A 431 16.36 7.02 30.95
C LEU A 431 16.27 8.49 31.36
N GLN A 432 17.16 9.32 30.85
CA GLN A 432 17.08 10.77 31.05
C GLN A 432 16.17 11.37 29.99
N ILE A 433 15.15 12.11 30.42
CA ILE A 433 14.22 12.83 29.56
C ILE A 433 14.26 14.33 29.88
N VAL A 434 13.78 15.15 28.95
CA VAL A 434 13.67 16.59 29.12
C VAL A 434 12.28 17.03 28.74
N TYR A 435 11.55 17.60 29.70
CA TYR A 435 10.29 18.29 29.43
C TYR A 435 10.56 19.69 28.92
N VAL A 436 9.80 20.11 27.91
CA VAL A 436 9.75 21.50 27.43
C VAL A 436 8.30 21.88 27.18
N ASP A 437 8.02 23.18 27.19
CA ASP A 437 6.68 23.68 26.92
C ASP A 437 6.69 24.95 26.07
N ARG A 438 5.54 25.25 25.46
CA ARG A 438 5.29 26.53 24.81
C ARG A 438 3.88 27.02 25.08
N PRO A 439 3.66 28.35 25.07
CA PRO A 439 2.32 28.92 25.01
C PRO A 439 1.58 28.49 23.73
N VAL A 440 0.27 28.24 23.86
CA VAL A 440 -0.66 28.09 22.73
C VAL A 440 -1.30 29.46 22.47
N PRO A 441 -1.15 30.04 21.27
CA PRO A 441 -1.76 31.34 20.96
C PRO A 441 -3.27 31.28 21.10
N ARG A 442 -3.85 32.19 21.90
CA ARG A 442 -5.31 32.37 21.95
C ARG A 442 -5.81 32.83 20.58
N ARG A 443 -6.90 32.23 20.10
CA ARG A 443 -7.54 32.66 18.85
C ARG A 443 -8.08 34.09 19.04
N SER A 444 -7.60 35.03 18.23
CA SER A 444 -8.11 36.40 18.21
C SER A 444 -9.59 36.41 17.81
N GLY A 445 -10.48 36.59 18.79
CA GLY A 445 -11.94 36.62 18.60
C GLY A 445 -12.75 36.01 19.75
N GLU A 446 -12.15 35.18 20.61
CA GLU A 446 -12.79 34.67 21.82
C GLU A 446 -12.59 35.67 22.97
N ASN A 447 -13.54 36.60 23.08
CA ASN A 447 -13.67 37.44 24.26
C ASN A 447 -13.96 36.51 25.46
N PRO A 448 -13.25 36.60 26.59
CA PRO A 448 -13.65 35.85 27.78
C PRO A 448 -15.07 36.29 28.11
N ALA A 449 -16.02 35.35 28.11
CA ALA A 449 -17.35 35.58 28.60
C ALA A 449 -17.21 36.22 29.99
N GLN A 450 -17.72 37.45 30.10
CA GLN A 450 -17.96 38.10 31.37
C GLN A 450 -19.09 37.31 32.04
N ASP A 451 -18.74 36.35 32.88
CA ASP A 451 -19.65 35.83 33.89
C ASP A 451 -19.66 36.84 35.05
N GLY A 452 -20.68 37.71 35.03
CA GLY A 452 -21.10 38.55 36.13
C GLY A 452 -22.38 38.03 36.76
#